data_AF-A0A0M0T4H7-F1
#
_entry.id   AF-A0A0M0T4H7-F1
#
_cell.length_a   1.000
_cell.length_b   1.000
_cell.length_c   1.000
_cell.angle_alpha   90.00
_cell.angle_beta   90.00
_cell.angle_gamma   90.00
#
_symmetry.space_group_name_H-M   'P 1'
#
loop_
_entity.id
_entity.type
_entity.pdbx_description
1 polymer ?
#
loop_
_entity_poly.entity_id
_entity_poly.type
_entity_poly.pdbx_seq_one_letter_code
_entity_poly.pdbx_strand_id
1 'polypeptide(L)'
;MKLKSNITLSEPERLTLQQLALNHRHRDIRTRGTGLLMLARGLKPRQIADEIGCSLRVIYDWIHAWHNSGIVGLLGGHVGGRYPAMTPDMITTAVEAASAESLTLARIAQKVEDKHGPLPCTLETLANTLKKQGLTYKRARLSLKKMQ
;
A
#
# COMPACT_ATOMS: atom_id res chain seq x y z
N MET A 1 9.78 -23.43 14.56
CA MET A 1 8.39 -23.58 15.06
C MET A 1 7.60 -24.36 14.00
N LYS A 2 7.15 -25.59 14.27
CA LYS A 2 6.38 -26.38 13.28
C LYS A 2 4.98 -25.78 13.17
N LEU A 3 4.66 -25.17 12.03
CA LEU A 3 3.36 -24.57 11.77
C LEU A 3 2.33 -25.70 11.58
N LYS A 4 1.24 -25.69 12.36
CA LYS A 4 0.11 -26.59 12.11
C LYS A 4 -0.50 -26.17 10.78
N SER A 5 -0.42 -27.04 9.78
CA SER A 5 -0.95 -26.80 8.43
C SER A 5 -2.48 -26.89 8.37
N ASN A 6 -3.13 -27.30 9.46
CA ASN A 6 -4.57 -27.43 9.53
C ASN A 6 -5.18 -26.17 10.13
N ILE A 7 -6.09 -25.56 9.39
CA ILE A 7 -6.94 -24.48 9.87
C ILE A 7 -8.34 -25.04 10.10
N THR A 8 -8.99 -24.61 11.18
CA THR A 8 -10.41 -24.84 11.41
C THR A 8 -11.12 -23.52 11.20
N LEU A 9 -12.06 -23.46 10.27
CA LEU A 9 -12.84 -22.26 9.98
C LEU A 9 -14.18 -22.35 10.70
N SER A 10 -14.59 -21.26 11.35
CA SER A 10 -15.97 -21.07 11.74
C SER A 10 -16.87 -20.90 10.50
N GLU A 11 -18.16 -21.12 10.67
CA GLU A 11 -19.13 -20.93 9.58
C GLU A 11 -19.10 -19.51 8.95
N PRO A 12 -19.07 -18.40 9.73
CA PRO A 12 -18.98 -17.06 9.13
C PRO A 12 -17.66 -16.82 8.40
N GLU A 13 -16.54 -17.36 8.88
CA GLU A 13 -15.25 -17.26 8.19
C GLU A 13 -15.26 -18.03 6.87
N ARG A 14 -15.83 -19.24 6.88
CA ARG A 14 -15.98 -20.07 5.69
C ARG A 14 -16.81 -19.36 4.62
N LEU A 15 -17.97 -18.81 4.99
CA LEU A 15 -18.84 -18.07 4.09
C LEU A 15 -18.15 -16.82 3.53
N THR A 16 -17.43 -16.10 4.39
CA THR A 16 -16.69 -14.91 3.97
C THR A 16 -15.58 -15.25 2.98
N LEU A 17 -14.82 -16.32 3.23
CA LEU A 17 -13.77 -16.78 2.32
C LEU A 17 -14.34 -17.27 0.98
N GLN A 18 -15.52 -17.90 0.98
CA GLN A 18 -16.21 -18.28 -0.25
C GLN A 18 -16.60 -17.05 -1.07
N GLN A 19 -17.23 -16.05 -0.44
CA GLN A 19 -17.60 -14.81 -1.12
C GLN A 19 -16.38 -14.04 -1.64
N LEU A 20 -15.30 -14.00 -0.84
CA LEU A 20 -14.04 -13.39 -1.22
C LEU A 20 -13.40 -14.11 -2.42
N ALA A 21 -13.36 -15.44 -2.41
CA ALA A 21 -12.82 -16.26 -3.50
C ALA A 21 -13.57 -16.06 -4.82
N LEU A 22 -14.89 -15.86 -4.77
CA LEU A 22 -15.73 -15.68 -5.95
C LEU A 22 -15.71 -14.23 -6.47
N ASN A 23 -15.89 -13.26 -5.58
CA ASN A 23 -16.35 -11.92 -5.96
C ASN A 23 -15.33 -10.81 -5.71
N HIS A 24 -14.22 -11.08 -5.01
CA HIS A 24 -13.30 -10.00 -4.68
C HIS A 24 -12.66 -9.39 -5.94
N ARG A 25 -12.54 -8.06 -6.02
CA ARG A 25 -12.05 -7.36 -7.23
C ARG A 25 -10.62 -7.79 -7.64
N HIS A 26 -9.77 -7.99 -6.65
CA HIS A 26 -8.35 -8.34 -6.86
C HIS A 26 -8.14 -9.86 -6.94
N ARG A 27 -7.48 -10.30 -8.02
CA ARG A 27 -7.25 -11.73 -8.32
C ARG A 27 -6.43 -12.43 -7.24
N ASP A 28 -5.38 -11.80 -6.74
CA ASP A 28 -4.52 -12.35 -5.70
C ASP A 28 -5.31 -12.63 -4.41
N ILE A 29 -6.20 -11.72 -4.03
CA ILE A 29 -7.08 -11.92 -2.88
C ILE A 29 -8.05 -13.08 -3.12
N ARG A 30 -8.66 -13.19 -4.32
CA ARG A 30 -9.49 -14.37 -4.67
C ARG A 30 -8.71 -15.67 -4.51
N THR A 31 -7.49 -15.72 -5.06
CA THR A 31 -6.61 -16.91 -4.98
C THR A 31 -6.26 -17.28 -3.54
N ARG A 32 -5.97 -16.29 -2.68
CA ARG A 32 -5.74 -16.53 -1.23
C ARG A 32 -6.94 -17.16 -0.55
N GLY A 33 -8.14 -16.64 -0.84
CA GLY A 33 -9.40 -17.19 -0.35
C GLY A 33 -9.59 -18.66 -0.74
N THR A 34 -9.39 -18.98 -2.02
CA THR A 34 -9.44 -20.36 -2.52
C THR A 34 -8.43 -21.26 -1.81
N GLY A 35 -7.18 -20.82 -1.67
CA GLY A 35 -6.12 -21.59 -1.01
C GLY A 35 -6.43 -21.93 0.44
N LEU A 36 -6.99 -21.00 1.23
CA LEU A 36 -7.40 -21.28 2.60
C LEU A 36 -8.62 -22.20 2.67
N LEU A 37 -9.59 -22.08 1.77
CA LEU A 37 -10.70 -23.02 1.70
C LEU A 37 -10.22 -24.46 1.41
N MET A 38 -9.22 -24.61 0.53
CA MET A 38 -8.57 -25.90 0.29
C MET A 38 -7.83 -26.43 1.52
N LEU A 39 -7.14 -25.55 2.25
CA LEU A 39 -6.44 -25.91 3.48
C LEU A 39 -7.41 -26.37 4.57
N ALA A 40 -8.55 -25.68 4.73
CA ALA A 40 -9.62 -26.06 5.66
C ALA A 40 -10.27 -27.41 5.31
N ARG A 41 -10.22 -27.80 4.04
CA ARG A 41 -10.65 -29.14 3.57
C ARG A 41 -9.60 -30.22 3.79
N GLY A 42 -8.43 -29.87 4.31
CA GLY A 42 -7.35 -30.81 4.64
C GLY A 42 -6.33 -31.06 3.52
N LEU A 43 -6.34 -30.26 2.44
CA LEU A 43 -5.30 -30.37 1.41
C LEU A 43 -3.95 -29.91 1.98
N LYS A 44 -2.87 -30.60 1.60
CA LYS A 44 -1.53 -30.24 2.06
C LYS A 44 -1.04 -28.98 1.34
N PRO A 45 -0.26 -28.10 2.00
CA PRO A 45 0.26 -26.87 1.38
C PRO A 45 0.95 -27.06 0.02
N ARG A 46 1.65 -28.19 -0.17
CA ARG A 46 2.30 -28.52 -1.45
C ARG A 46 1.28 -28.81 -2.57
N GLN A 47 0.22 -29.55 -2.27
CA GLN A 47 -0.84 -29.83 -3.26
C GLN A 47 -1.56 -28.54 -3.66
N ILE A 48 -1.80 -27.65 -2.70
CA ILE A 48 -2.41 -26.34 -2.94
C ILE A 48 -1.49 -25.47 -3.82
N ALA A 49 -0.19 -25.46 -3.54
CA ALA A 49 0.79 -24.73 -4.35
C ALA A 49 0.80 -25.21 -5.80
N ASP A 50 0.78 -26.53 -6.00
CA ASP A 50 0.74 -27.16 -7.34
C ASP A 50 -0.58 -26.84 -8.07
N GLU A 51 -1.73 -26.92 -7.37
CA GLU A 51 -3.06 -26.65 -7.96
C GLU A 51 -3.28 -25.16 -8.30
N ILE A 52 -2.77 -24.25 -7.47
CA ILE A 52 -2.87 -22.81 -7.70
C ILE A 52 -1.81 -22.29 -8.69
N GLY A 53 -0.69 -23.01 -8.83
CA GLY A 53 0.45 -22.59 -9.63
C GLY A 53 1.28 -21.49 -8.96
N CYS A 54 1.48 -21.57 -7.65
CA CYS A 54 2.34 -20.64 -6.89
C CYS A 54 3.40 -21.38 -6.08
N SER A 55 4.35 -20.64 -5.49
CA SER A 55 5.39 -21.27 -4.68
C SER A 55 4.87 -21.71 -3.31
N LEU A 56 5.44 -22.79 -2.76
CA LEU A 56 5.11 -23.25 -1.41
C LEU A 56 5.30 -22.17 -0.34
N ARG A 57 6.30 -21.29 -0.53
CA ARG A 57 6.54 -20.14 0.35
C ARG A 57 5.31 -19.22 0.43
N VAL A 58 4.70 -18.91 -0.71
CA VAL A 58 3.51 -18.05 -0.79
C VAL A 58 2.34 -18.66 -0.02
N ILE A 59 2.16 -19.98 -0.08
CA ILE A 59 1.14 -20.67 0.73
C ILE A 59 1.41 -20.50 2.23
N TYR A 60 2.66 -20.68 2.67
CA TYR A 60 3.01 -20.47 4.08
C TYR A 60 2.81 -19.01 4.50
N ASP A 61 3.15 -18.03 3.66
CA ASP A 61 2.91 -16.62 3.94
C ASP A 61 1.41 -16.34 4.18
N TRP A 62 0.51 -16.98 3.41
CA TRP A 62 -0.94 -16.86 3.62
C TRP A 62 -1.39 -17.52 4.93
N ILE A 63 -0.85 -18.70 5.25
CA ILE A 63 -1.15 -19.40 6.51
C ILE A 63 -0.70 -18.57 7.72
N HIS A 64 0.49 -17.98 7.63
CA HIS A 64 1.01 -17.08 8.66
C HIS A 64 0.14 -15.82 8.80
N ALA A 65 -0.23 -15.18 7.70
CA ALA A 65 -1.11 -14.02 7.72
C ALA A 65 -2.49 -14.35 8.33
N TRP A 66 -3.03 -15.53 8.00
CA TRP A 66 -4.28 -16.03 8.58
C TRP A 66 -4.17 -16.24 10.09
N HIS A 67 -3.14 -16.91 10.58
CA HIS A 67 -2.99 -17.14 12.02
C HIS A 67 -2.75 -15.85 12.81
N ASN A 68 -2.07 -14.88 12.23
CA ASN A 68 -1.73 -13.63 12.91
C ASN A 68 -2.91 -12.63 12.93
N SER A 69 -3.75 -12.63 11.91
CA SER A 69 -4.73 -11.53 11.71
C SER A 69 -6.05 -11.98 11.06
N GLY A 70 -6.30 -13.28 10.94
CA GLY A 70 -7.50 -13.85 10.33
C GLY A 70 -7.73 -13.35 8.90
N ILE A 71 -8.99 -13.06 8.57
CA ILE A 71 -9.41 -12.55 7.25
C ILE A 71 -8.66 -11.27 6.87
N VAL A 72 -8.40 -10.37 7.83
CA VAL A 72 -7.72 -9.09 7.56
C VAL A 72 -6.31 -9.33 7.02
N GLY A 73 -5.62 -10.36 7.51
CA GLY A 73 -4.29 -10.73 7.02
C GLY A 73 -4.26 -11.09 5.54
N LEU A 74 -5.38 -11.54 4.97
CA LEU A 74 -5.49 -11.91 3.56
C LEU A 74 -5.78 -10.72 2.65
N LEU A 75 -6.43 -9.70 3.19
CA LEU A 75 -6.81 -8.48 2.47
C LEU A 75 -5.62 -7.52 2.33
N GLY A 76 -4.62 -7.62 3.21
CA GLY A 76 -3.39 -6.83 3.16
C GLY A 76 -2.45 -7.24 2.03
N GLY A 77 -1.46 -6.39 1.72
CA GLY A 77 -0.36 -6.76 0.82
C GLY A 77 -0.69 -6.80 -0.67
N HIS A 78 -1.91 -6.44 -1.10
CA HIS A 78 -2.11 -5.97 -2.47
C HIS A 78 -1.48 -4.58 -2.61
N VAL A 79 -0.15 -4.54 -2.73
CA VAL A 79 0.59 -3.31 -2.99
C VAL A 79 0.57 -3.09 -4.49
N GLY A 80 -0.55 -2.57 -4.98
CA GLY A 80 -0.64 -2.06 -6.33
C GLY A 80 0.02 -0.68 -6.43
N GLY A 81 0.85 -0.48 -7.45
CA GLY A 81 1.40 0.82 -7.81
C GLY A 81 2.92 0.95 -7.63
N ARG A 82 3.48 2.00 -8.23
CA ARG A 82 4.87 2.38 -8.07
C ARG A 82 5.10 2.79 -6.61
N TYR A 83 6.21 2.35 -6.03
CA TYR A 83 6.64 2.81 -4.71
C TYR A 83 6.65 4.35 -4.68
N PRO A 84 6.22 5.00 -3.58
CA PRO A 84 6.28 6.46 -3.48
C PRO A 84 7.66 6.97 -3.86
N ALA A 85 7.72 7.95 -4.77
CA ALA A 85 9.00 8.43 -5.26
C ALA A 85 9.80 9.16 -4.16
N MET A 86 9.12 9.78 -3.21
CA MET A 86 9.72 10.48 -2.07
C MET A 86 9.67 9.62 -0.81
N THR A 87 10.74 9.62 -0.03
CA THR A 87 10.78 8.99 1.29
C THR A 87 9.92 9.78 2.29
N PRO A 88 9.47 9.17 3.41
CA PRO A 88 8.74 9.89 4.45
C PRO A 88 9.47 11.15 4.95
N ASP A 89 10.80 11.10 5.10
CA ASP A 89 11.60 12.24 5.58
C ASP A 89 11.65 13.41 4.59
N MET A 90 11.70 13.09 3.29
CA MET A 90 11.59 14.10 2.22
C MET A 90 10.21 14.75 2.23
N ILE A 91 9.15 13.97 2.46
CA ILE A 91 7.77 14.49 2.55
C ILE A 91 7.65 15.43 3.75
N THR A 92 8.16 15.04 4.92
CA THR A 92 8.16 15.88 6.13
C THR A 92 8.87 17.21 5.86
N THR A 93 10.07 17.16 5.28
CA THR A 93 10.84 18.38 4.96
C THR A 93 10.10 19.28 3.96
N ALA A 94 9.44 18.69 2.96
CA ALA A 94 8.64 19.43 1.99
C ALA A 94 7.43 20.11 2.65
N VAL A 95 6.75 19.44 3.58
CA VAL A 95 5.60 19.98 4.33
C VAL A 95 6.03 21.10 5.27
N GLU A 96 7.14 20.94 6.00
CA GLU A 96 7.73 21.98 6.85
C GLU A 96 8.06 23.24 6.02
N ALA A 97 8.76 23.06 4.90
CA ALA A 97 9.10 24.15 3.98
C ALA A 97 7.87 24.87 3.43
N ALA A 98 6.83 24.13 3.04
CA ALA A 98 5.59 24.67 2.51
C ALA A 98 4.72 25.37 3.57
N SER A 99 4.85 24.97 4.85
CA SER A 99 4.08 25.54 5.95
C SER A 99 4.72 26.78 6.57
N ALA A 100 6.06 26.86 6.53
CA ALA A 100 6.79 28.01 7.08
C ALA A 100 6.58 29.30 6.26
N GLU A 101 6.53 29.19 4.93
CA GLU A 101 6.47 30.33 4.02
C GLU A 101 5.65 29.99 2.77
N SER A 102 5.02 30.99 2.13
CA SER A 102 4.35 30.84 0.83
C SER A 102 5.37 30.69 -0.30
N LEU A 103 6.00 29.51 -0.41
CA LEU A 103 7.07 29.20 -1.36
C LEU A 103 6.58 28.47 -2.60
N THR A 104 7.09 28.88 -3.77
CA THR A 104 6.87 28.17 -5.02
C THR A 104 7.35 26.72 -4.94
N LEU A 105 6.73 25.83 -5.71
CA LEU A 105 7.08 24.41 -5.76
C LEU A 105 8.58 24.18 -6.05
N ALA A 106 9.19 25.00 -6.90
CA ALA A 106 10.63 24.92 -7.19
C ALA A 106 11.50 25.25 -5.97
N ARG A 107 11.10 26.22 -5.14
CA ARG A 107 11.82 26.54 -3.89
C ARG A 107 11.65 25.46 -2.84
N ILE A 108 10.47 24.82 -2.78
CA ILE A 108 10.25 23.67 -1.90
C ILE A 108 11.13 22.49 -2.35
N ALA A 109 11.20 22.22 -3.65
CA ALA A 109 12.09 21.19 -4.20
C ALA A 109 13.54 21.45 -3.82
N GLN A 110 14.04 22.68 -3.99
CA GLN A 110 15.40 23.05 -3.60
C GLN A 110 15.67 22.78 -2.10
N LYS A 111 14.77 23.18 -1.20
CA LYS A 111 14.92 22.91 0.24
C LYS A 111 14.97 21.41 0.57
N VAL A 112 14.23 20.59 -0.19
CA VAL A 112 14.29 19.12 -0.04
C VAL A 112 15.62 18.59 -0.58
N GLU A 113 16.08 19.10 -1.72
CA GLU A 113 17.33 18.70 -2.35
C GLU A 113 18.56 19.05 -1.50
N ASP A 114 18.55 20.23 -0.88
CA ASP A 114 19.63 20.69 0.01
C ASP A 114 19.83 19.78 1.22
N LYS A 115 18.75 19.11 1.68
CA LYS A 115 18.77 18.24 2.87
C LYS A 115 18.92 16.76 2.55
N HIS A 116 18.36 16.30 1.42
CA HIS A 116 18.23 14.86 1.10
C HIS A 116 18.91 14.45 -0.21
N GLY A 117 19.53 15.40 -0.93
CA GLY A 117 20.07 15.16 -2.26
C GLY A 117 19.01 15.24 -3.37
N PRO A 118 19.38 14.95 -4.62
CA PRO A 118 18.56 15.19 -5.81
C PRO A 118 17.14 14.64 -5.68
N LEU A 119 16.14 15.41 -6.11
CA LEU A 119 14.75 15.00 -5.99
C LEU A 119 14.46 13.79 -6.93
N PRO A 120 13.97 12.66 -6.41
CA PRO A 120 13.73 11.44 -7.19
C PRO A 120 12.47 11.52 -8.07
N CYS A 121 11.85 12.69 -8.19
CA CYS A 121 10.57 12.87 -8.85
C CYS A 121 10.42 14.25 -9.49
N THR A 122 9.39 14.41 -10.31
CA THR A 122 9.05 15.69 -10.95
C THR A 122 8.42 16.66 -9.94
N LEU A 123 8.46 17.96 -10.24
CA LEU A 123 7.75 18.99 -9.45
C LEU A 123 6.23 18.73 -9.36
N GLU A 124 5.64 18.11 -10.38
CA GLU A 124 4.24 17.69 -10.36
C GLU A 124 3.98 16.57 -9.34
N THR A 125 4.92 15.62 -9.22
CA THR A 125 4.86 14.57 -8.21
C THR A 125 4.99 15.15 -6.80
N LEU A 126 5.87 16.14 -6.61
CA LEU A 126 5.99 16.90 -5.37
C LEU A 126 4.67 17.62 -5.03
N ALA A 127 4.07 18.32 -6.00
CA ALA A 127 2.79 19.01 -5.82
C ALA A 127 1.65 18.05 -5.41
N ASN A 128 1.55 16.91 -6.10
CA ASN A 128 0.57 15.88 -5.78
C ASN A 128 0.82 15.27 -4.39
N THR A 129 2.08 15.15 -3.99
CA THR A 129 2.46 14.65 -2.66
C THR A 129 2.04 15.64 -1.56
N LEU A 130 2.32 16.93 -1.74
CA LEU A 130 1.87 17.98 -0.82
C LEU A 130 0.34 18.06 -0.73
N LYS A 131 -0.37 17.89 -1.86
CA LYS A 131 -1.83 17.84 -1.89
C LYS A 131 -2.39 16.66 -1.09
N LYS A 132 -1.76 15.49 -1.16
CA LYS A 132 -2.12 14.32 -0.33
C LYS A 132 -1.91 14.57 1.17
N GLN A 133 -0.98 15.45 1.54
CA GLN A 133 -0.75 15.90 2.91
C GLN A 133 -1.70 17.03 3.35
N GLY A 134 -2.72 17.37 2.53
CA GLY A 134 -3.71 18.40 2.84
C GLY A 134 -3.33 19.82 2.45
N LEU A 135 -2.15 20.05 1.87
CA LEU A 135 -1.73 21.38 1.42
C LEU A 135 -2.38 21.72 0.08
N THR A 136 -3.15 22.81 0.05
CA THR A 136 -3.74 23.33 -1.19
C THR A 136 -3.06 24.62 -1.59
N TYR A 137 -2.43 24.61 -2.76
CA TYR A 137 -1.75 25.78 -3.30
C TYR A 137 -2.77 26.77 -3.87
N LYS A 138 -3.07 27.84 -3.13
CA LYS A 138 -3.85 28.97 -3.68
C LYS A 138 -2.91 29.86 -4.49
N ARG A 139 -3.24 30.14 -5.76
CA ARG A 139 -2.53 31.20 -6.51
C ARG A 139 -2.69 32.50 -5.73
N ALA A 140 -1.59 33.04 -5.20
CA ALA A 140 -1.57 34.44 -4.82
C ALA A 140 -1.76 35.24 -6.12
N ARG A 141 -2.94 35.86 -6.30
CA ARG A 141 -3.10 36.94 -7.27
C ARG A 141 -2.32 38.13 -6.72
N LEU A 142 -1.03 38.19 -7.01
CA LEU A 142 -0.23 39.40 -6.82
C LEU A 142 -0.70 40.41 -7.87
N SER A 143 -1.70 41.23 -7.54
CA SER A 143 -1.86 42.51 -8.23
C SER A 143 -0.70 43.38 -7.79
N LEU A 144 0.30 43.54 -8.66
CA LEU A 144 1.27 44.60 -8.50
C LEU A 144 0.49 45.91 -8.52
N LYS A 145 0.32 46.58 -7.37
CA LYS A 145 -0.02 48.00 -7.39
C LYS A 145 1.09 48.69 -8.18
N LYS A 146 0.74 49.37 -9.27
CA LYS A 146 1.62 50.31 -9.95
C LYS A 146 2.20 51.25 -8.88
N MET A 147 3.52 51.23 -8.70
CA MET A 147 4.23 52.36 -8.13
C MET A 147 4.17 53.51 -9.16
N GLN A 148 4.11 54.72 -8.62
CA GLN A 148 3.74 56.01 -9.23
C GLN A 148 4.20 56.23 -10.68
#